data_AF-A0AAF1AJK2-F1
#
_entry.id   AF-A0AAF1AJK2-F1
#
_cell.length_a   1.000
_cell.length_b   1.000
_cell.length_c   1.000
_cell.angle_alpha   90.00
_cell.angle_beta   90.00
_cell.angle_gamma   90.00
#
_symmetry.space_group_name_H-M   'P 1'
#
loop_
_entity.id
_entity.type
_entity.pdbx_description
1 polymer ?
#
loop_
_entity_poly.entity_id
_entity_poly.type
_entity_poly.pdbx_seq_one_letter_code
_entity_poly.pdbx_strand_id
1 'polypeptide(L)'
;MDEAVWENFLFCTGKDTIVYIGDGELVREMSLCKSLNLGKPSYMHKERGPLLGRGLLTTSKEVWVHQRKTIAPTLYVDKNMFSIVLESGNTLVKSWEHLVDTEDGIADMRVDDYVKTFTSSIISNVMFGKYEAAEKLLFSRCRDLMEVSGSPTVLDGYPFNRFYPTKIHRQQWKLEKEIYWII
;
A
#
# COMPACT_ATOMS: atom_id res chain seq x y z
N MET A 1 -31.55 -9.97 -19.42
CA MET A 1 -30.63 -9.14 -18.62
C MET A 1 -29.27 -9.72 -18.94
N ASP A 2 -28.62 -9.15 -19.95
CA ASP A 2 -27.40 -9.72 -20.52
C ASP A 2 -26.30 -9.67 -19.46
N GLU A 3 -25.76 -10.84 -19.10
CA GLU A 3 -24.54 -10.92 -18.30
C GLU A 3 -23.43 -10.20 -19.08
N ALA A 4 -22.82 -9.20 -18.46
CA ALA A 4 -21.63 -8.59 -19.00
C ALA A 4 -20.53 -9.67 -19.04
N VAL A 5 -20.32 -10.26 -20.22
CA VAL A 5 -19.21 -11.17 -20.46
C VAL A 5 -17.94 -10.33 -20.42
N TRP A 6 -17.19 -10.43 -19.34
CA TRP A 6 -15.89 -9.77 -19.23
C TRP A 6 -14.89 -10.50 -20.15
N GLU A 7 -14.66 -9.96 -21.34
CA GLU A 7 -13.76 -10.56 -22.31
C GLU A 7 -12.30 -10.55 -21.81
N ASN A 8 -11.61 -11.67 -22.01
CA ASN A 8 -10.17 -11.76 -21.82
C ASN A 8 -9.48 -11.13 -23.04
N PHE A 9 -8.54 -10.23 -22.82
CA PHE A 9 -7.83 -9.57 -23.92
C PHE A 9 -6.33 -9.46 -23.66
N LEU A 10 -5.59 -9.39 -24.76
CA LEU A 10 -4.15 -9.20 -24.78
C LEU A 10 -3.85 -7.77 -25.22
N PHE A 11 -2.94 -7.10 -24.53
CA PHE A 11 -2.40 -5.83 -24.99
C PHE A 11 -0.90 -5.75 -24.70
N CYS A 12 -0.22 -4.85 -25.41
CA CYS A 12 1.21 -4.62 -25.25
C CYS A 12 1.45 -3.20 -24.75
N THR A 13 2.35 -3.07 -23.79
CA THR A 13 2.89 -1.79 -23.34
C THR A 13 4.40 -1.78 -23.59
N GLY A 14 4.83 -1.07 -24.62
CA GLY A 14 6.20 -1.16 -25.13
C GLY A 14 6.55 -2.59 -25.56
N LYS A 15 7.48 -3.24 -24.84
CA LYS A 15 7.91 -4.63 -25.09
C LYS A 15 7.21 -5.64 -24.18
N ASP A 16 6.45 -5.17 -23.19
CA ASP A 16 5.80 -6.04 -22.22
C ASP A 16 4.40 -6.42 -22.74
N THR A 17 4.16 -7.73 -22.84
CA THR A 17 2.84 -8.28 -23.19
C THR A 17 2.05 -8.55 -21.92
N ILE A 18 0.81 -8.07 -21.86
CA ILE A 18 -0.07 -8.17 -20.70
C ILE A 18 -1.35 -8.88 -21.11
N VAL A 19 -1.66 -9.94 -20.38
CA VAL A 19 -2.94 -10.65 -20.48
C VAL A 19 -3.86 -10.07 -19.41
N TYR A 20 -4.97 -9.49 -19.83
CA TYR A 20 -6.06 -9.12 -18.93
C TYR A 20 -7.07 -10.26 -18.87
N ILE A 21 -7.45 -10.63 -17.64
CA ILE A 21 -8.39 -11.72 -17.38
C ILE A 21 -9.56 -11.15 -16.60
N GLY A 22 -10.71 -11.06 -17.27
CA GLY A 22 -11.96 -10.60 -16.68
C GLY A 22 -12.83 -11.75 -16.16
N ASP A 23 -12.60 -12.96 -16.66
CA ASP A 23 -13.31 -14.17 -16.25
C ASP A 23 -12.91 -14.58 -14.82
N GLY A 24 -13.87 -14.51 -13.89
CA GLY A 24 -13.65 -14.84 -12.48
C GLY A 24 -13.34 -16.31 -12.20
N GLU A 25 -13.86 -17.24 -13.01
CA GLU A 25 -13.55 -18.66 -12.90
C GLU A 25 -12.10 -18.91 -13.32
N LEU A 26 -11.67 -18.32 -14.43
CA LEU A 26 -10.29 -18.41 -14.89
C LEU A 26 -9.31 -17.76 -13.91
N VAL A 27 -9.65 -16.61 -13.33
CA VAL A 27 -8.86 -15.97 -12.25
C VAL A 27 -8.70 -16.92 -11.06
N ARG A 28 -9.79 -17.59 -10.66
CA ARG A 28 -9.76 -18.57 -9.56
C ARG A 28 -8.85 -19.75 -9.90
N GLU A 29 -9.00 -20.36 -11.07
CA GLU A 29 -8.17 -21.48 -11.51
C GLU A 29 -6.69 -21.11 -11.53
N MET A 30 -6.35 -19.96 -12.11
CA MET A 30 -4.97 -19.47 -12.15
C MET A 30 -4.41 -19.18 -10.76
N SER A 31 -5.22 -18.66 -9.84
CA SER A 31 -4.78 -18.41 -8.45
C SER A 31 -4.44 -19.68 -7.67
N LEU A 32 -5.09 -20.80 -8.00
CA LEU A 32 -4.87 -22.11 -7.39
C LEU A 32 -3.75 -22.89 -8.09
N CYS A 33 -3.45 -22.56 -9.35
CA CYS A 33 -2.45 -23.22 -10.15
C CYS A 33 -1.02 -22.85 -9.71
N LYS A 34 -0.43 -23.70 -8.86
CA LYS A 34 0.94 -23.51 -8.34
C LYS A 34 2.03 -23.87 -9.37
N SER A 35 1.70 -24.66 -10.39
CA SER A 35 2.68 -25.15 -11.38
C SER A 35 3.15 -24.09 -12.36
N LEU A 36 2.29 -23.09 -12.68
CA LEU A 36 2.61 -22.05 -13.66
C LEU A 36 3.75 -21.11 -13.21
N ASN A 37 4.04 -21.04 -11.90
CA ASN A 37 5.12 -20.25 -11.32
C ASN A 37 5.25 -18.82 -11.92
N LEU A 38 4.10 -18.17 -12.17
CA LEU A 38 4.02 -16.89 -12.89
C LEU A 38 4.76 -15.76 -12.14
N GLY A 39 4.83 -15.85 -10.82
CA GLY A 39 5.45 -14.83 -9.98
C GLY A 39 4.74 -13.48 -10.08
N LYS A 40 5.44 -12.42 -9.65
CA LYS A 40 5.04 -11.04 -9.78
C LYS A 40 5.63 -10.46 -11.08
N PRO A 41 4.87 -9.67 -11.86
CA PRO A 41 5.39 -9.06 -13.07
C PRO A 41 6.61 -8.17 -12.80
N SER A 42 7.61 -8.21 -13.68
CA SER A 42 8.86 -7.48 -13.46
C SER A 42 8.67 -5.96 -13.44
N TYR A 43 7.65 -5.42 -14.12
CA TYR A 43 7.31 -4.01 -14.08
C TYR A 43 6.88 -3.55 -12.68
N MET A 44 6.28 -4.42 -11.85
CA MET A 44 5.87 -4.05 -10.49
C MET A 44 7.06 -3.63 -9.63
N HIS A 45 8.21 -4.27 -9.81
CA HIS A 45 9.45 -3.87 -9.14
C HIS A 45 10.17 -2.72 -9.86
N LYS A 46 10.26 -2.79 -11.20
CA LYS A 46 11.04 -1.84 -11.98
C LYS A 46 10.39 -0.46 -12.01
N GLU A 47 9.10 -0.36 -12.30
CA GLU A 47 8.43 0.93 -12.48
C GLU A 47 7.95 1.48 -11.13
N ARG A 48 7.46 0.61 -10.25
CA ARG A 48 6.89 1.00 -8.95
C ARG A 48 7.88 0.89 -7.79
N GLY A 49 9.17 0.72 -8.10
CA GLY A 49 10.26 0.58 -7.13
C GLY A 49 10.29 1.67 -6.07
N PRO A 50 10.14 2.98 -6.41
CA PRO A 50 10.08 4.04 -5.41
C PRO A 50 8.96 3.83 -4.38
N LEU A 51 7.79 3.38 -4.83
CA LEU A 51 6.61 3.23 -3.98
C LEU A 51 6.56 1.89 -3.21
N LEU A 52 6.87 0.78 -3.89
CA LEU A 52 6.65 -0.58 -3.38
C LEU A 52 7.95 -1.29 -2.96
N GLY A 53 9.10 -0.70 -3.28
CA GLY A 53 10.42 -1.24 -2.96
C GLY A 53 10.62 -2.66 -3.48
N ARG A 54 11.38 -3.46 -2.73
CA ARG A 54 11.55 -4.91 -2.93
C ARG A 54 10.84 -5.70 -1.83
N GLY A 55 9.54 -5.49 -1.67
CA GLY A 55 8.74 -6.12 -0.62
C GLY A 55 7.83 -7.26 -1.11
N LEU A 56 6.93 -7.69 -0.24
CA LEU A 56 5.95 -8.77 -0.48
C LEU A 56 5.09 -8.58 -1.74
N LEU A 57 4.85 -7.33 -2.14
CA LEU A 57 4.02 -7.01 -3.29
C LEU A 57 4.76 -7.20 -4.63
N THR A 58 6.10 -7.11 -4.61
CA THR A 58 6.93 -7.03 -5.82
C THR A 58 7.88 -8.21 -5.99
N THR A 59 8.18 -8.96 -4.93
CA THR A 59 9.11 -10.10 -4.96
C THR A 59 8.39 -11.42 -5.27
N SER A 60 9.15 -12.42 -5.70
CA SER A 60 8.64 -13.77 -6.02
C SER A 60 9.53 -14.85 -5.42
N LYS A 61 9.04 -16.09 -5.44
CA LYS A 61 9.78 -17.31 -5.08
C LYS A 61 10.43 -17.22 -3.69
N GLU A 62 11.70 -17.59 -3.56
CA GLU A 62 12.41 -17.77 -2.29
C GLU A 62 12.47 -16.46 -1.49
N VAL A 63 12.70 -15.33 -2.17
CA VAL A 63 12.73 -14.00 -1.55
C VAL A 63 11.38 -13.67 -0.93
N TRP A 64 10.28 -13.92 -1.67
CA TRP A 64 8.93 -13.69 -1.16
C TRP A 64 8.60 -14.61 0.01
N VAL A 65 8.95 -15.90 -0.08
CA VAL A 65 8.72 -16.88 0.99
C VAL A 65 9.44 -16.45 2.26
N HIS A 66 10.70 -16.03 2.14
CA HIS A 66 11.49 -15.55 3.26
C HIS A 66 10.84 -14.31 3.90
N GLN A 67 10.56 -13.26 3.12
CA GLN A 67 9.92 -12.04 3.60
C GLN A 67 8.58 -12.31 4.29
N ARG A 68 7.75 -13.19 3.70
CA ARG A 68 6.44 -13.54 4.26
C ARG A 68 6.59 -14.28 5.58
N LYS A 69 7.53 -15.23 5.66
CA LYS A 69 7.79 -15.96 6.90
C LYS A 69 8.27 -15.04 8.02
N THR A 70 9.06 -14.02 7.69
CA THR A 70 9.58 -13.06 8.66
C THR A 70 8.49 -12.14 9.22
N ILE A 71 7.60 -11.61 8.35
CA ILE A 71 6.59 -10.61 8.76
C ILE A 71 5.31 -11.25 9.31
N ALA A 72 4.96 -12.47 8.87
CA ALA A 72 3.69 -13.11 9.22
C ALA A 72 3.39 -13.21 10.73
N PRO A 73 4.35 -13.53 11.62
CA PRO A 73 4.07 -13.59 13.06
C PRO A 73 3.64 -12.24 13.64
N THR A 74 4.23 -11.13 13.19
CA THR A 74 3.91 -9.77 13.66
C THR A 74 2.52 -9.33 13.21
N LEU A 75 2.08 -9.75 12.02
CA LEU A 75 0.77 -9.40 11.46
C LEU A 75 -0.31 -10.45 11.77
N TYR A 76 -0.01 -11.43 12.62
CA TYR A 76 -0.99 -12.43 13.01
C TYR A 76 -1.99 -11.82 14.01
N VAL A 77 -3.28 -12.01 13.76
CA VAL A 77 -4.33 -11.51 14.66
C VAL A 77 -4.31 -12.29 15.96
N ASP A 78 -3.81 -11.65 17.02
CA ASP A 78 -3.81 -12.18 18.37
C ASP A 78 -4.44 -11.20 19.37
N LYS A 79 -4.46 -11.58 20.64
CA LYS A 79 -5.01 -10.74 21.72
C LYS A 79 -4.28 -9.40 21.85
N ASN A 80 -2.98 -9.37 21.54
CA ASN A 80 -2.20 -8.15 21.60
C ASN A 80 -2.63 -7.17 20.50
N MET A 81 -2.79 -7.65 19.27
CA MET A 81 -3.29 -6.82 18.17
C MET A 81 -4.70 -6.29 18.44
N PHE A 82 -5.60 -7.10 19.02
CA PHE A 82 -6.92 -6.62 19.45
C PHE A 82 -6.83 -5.51 20.50
N SER A 83 -5.93 -5.64 21.48
CA SER A 83 -5.71 -4.62 22.49
C SER A 83 -5.23 -3.30 21.89
N ILE A 84 -4.30 -3.36 20.92
CA ILE A 84 -3.81 -2.18 20.20
C ILE A 84 -4.95 -1.49 19.45
N VAL A 85 -5.75 -2.26 18.70
CA VAL A 85 -6.89 -1.71 17.95
C VAL A 85 -7.91 -1.05 18.89
N LEU A 86 -8.18 -1.67 20.04
CA LEU A 86 -9.11 -1.12 21.03
C LEU A 86 -8.56 0.16 21.69
N GLU A 87 -7.28 0.20 22.06
CA GLU A 87 -6.62 1.39 22.62
C GLU A 87 -6.60 2.54 21.61
N SER A 88 -6.22 2.27 20.36
CA SER A 88 -6.27 3.25 19.27
C SER A 88 -7.71 3.73 19.00
N GLY A 89 -8.69 2.83 19.09
CA GLY A 89 -10.10 3.15 18.84
C GLY A 89 -10.68 4.07 19.92
N ASN A 90 -10.38 3.79 21.19
CA ASN A 90 -10.74 4.67 22.30
C ASN A 90 -10.07 6.05 22.17
N THR A 91 -8.82 6.09 21.71
CA THR A 91 -8.11 7.35 21.47
C THR A 91 -8.79 8.19 20.39
N LEU A 92 -9.22 7.54 19.29
CA LEU A 92 -9.99 8.19 18.22
C LEU A 92 -11.31 8.77 18.74
N VAL A 93 -12.12 7.97 19.44
CA VAL A 93 -13.42 8.42 19.98
C VAL A 93 -13.24 9.61 20.92
N LYS A 94 -12.28 9.54 21.84
CA LYS A 94 -11.97 10.66 22.76
C LYS A 94 -11.56 11.94 22.03
N SER A 95 -10.83 11.81 20.91
CA SER A 95 -10.48 12.99 20.11
C SER A 95 -11.71 13.66 19.48
N TRP A 96 -12.72 12.88 19.10
CA TRP A 96 -13.97 13.41 18.55
C TRP A 96 -14.85 14.00 19.64
N GLU A 97 -14.97 13.34 20.79
CA GLU A 97 -15.67 13.88 21.97
C GLU A 97 -15.09 15.25 22.35
N HIS A 98 -13.77 15.34 22.47
CA HIS A 98 -13.09 16.61 22.75
C HIS A 98 -13.37 17.68 21.69
N LEU A 99 -13.34 17.33 20.40
CA LEU A 99 -13.62 18.28 19.32
C LEU A 99 -15.05 18.83 19.42
N VAL A 100 -16.02 17.94 19.63
CA VAL A 100 -17.44 18.31 19.78
C VAL A 100 -17.65 19.20 21.01
N ASP A 101 -16.99 18.88 22.13
CA ASP A 101 -17.06 19.70 23.34
C ASP A 101 -16.47 21.11 23.12
N THR A 102 -15.43 21.23 22.29
CA THR A 102 -14.83 22.53 21.95
C THR A 102 -15.62 23.35 20.93
N GLU A 103 -16.48 22.73 20.13
CA GLU A 103 -17.29 23.38 19.08
C GLU A 103 -18.77 23.51 19.48
N ASP A 104 -19.04 23.78 20.77
CA ASP A 104 -20.38 24.02 21.31
C ASP A 104 -21.40 22.89 21.01
N GLY A 105 -20.94 21.64 20.96
CA GLY A 105 -21.77 20.45 20.83
C GLY A 105 -22.03 19.97 19.40
N ILE A 106 -21.54 20.67 18.36
CA ILE A 106 -21.59 20.21 16.97
C ILE A 106 -20.27 20.57 16.29
N ALA A 107 -19.52 19.56 15.84
CA ALA A 107 -18.27 19.76 15.12
C ALA A 107 -18.35 19.36 13.64
N ASP A 108 -17.74 20.16 12.77
CA ASP A 108 -17.49 19.79 11.37
C ASP A 108 -16.06 19.27 11.22
N MET A 109 -15.90 18.07 10.66
CA MET A 109 -14.59 17.41 10.61
C MET A 109 -14.39 16.56 9.37
N ARG A 110 -13.13 16.52 8.92
CA ARG A 110 -12.69 15.64 7.84
C ARG A 110 -12.32 14.27 8.38
N VAL A 111 -13.25 13.32 8.31
CA VAL A 111 -13.10 11.96 8.87
C VAL A 111 -11.88 11.21 8.30
N ASP A 112 -11.49 11.49 7.06
CA ASP A 112 -10.37 10.80 6.39
C ASP A 112 -9.02 10.99 7.12
N ASP A 113 -8.74 12.18 7.66
CA ASP A 113 -7.51 12.47 8.40
C ASP A 113 -7.43 11.67 9.71
N TYR A 114 -8.57 11.56 10.39
CA TYR A 114 -8.69 10.76 11.60
C TYR A 114 -8.50 9.28 11.31
N VAL A 115 -9.11 8.75 10.24
CA VAL A 115 -8.94 7.36 9.82
C VAL A 115 -7.49 7.07 9.40
N LYS A 116 -6.85 7.99 8.67
CA LYS A 116 -5.42 7.90 8.30
C LYS A 116 -4.55 7.84 9.56
N THR A 117 -4.82 8.68 10.56
CA THR A 117 -4.05 8.71 11.82
C THR A 117 -4.29 7.44 12.65
N PHE A 118 -5.55 7.01 12.76
CA PHE A 118 -5.95 5.80 13.47
C PHE A 118 -5.29 4.54 12.90
N THR A 119 -5.34 4.36 11.58
CA THR A 119 -4.73 3.20 10.91
C THR A 119 -3.21 3.23 10.97
N SER A 120 -2.58 4.40 10.82
CA SER A 120 -1.14 4.58 11.04
C SER A 120 -0.73 4.18 12.47
N SER A 121 -1.50 4.59 13.48
CA SER A 121 -1.22 4.26 14.88
C SER A 121 -1.30 2.76 15.15
N ILE A 122 -2.32 2.08 14.62
CA ILE A 122 -2.45 0.63 14.75
C ILE A 122 -1.25 -0.07 14.12
N ILE A 123 -0.94 0.22 12.85
CA ILE A 123 0.11 -0.51 12.14
C ILE A 123 1.50 -0.20 12.74
N SER A 124 1.73 1.02 13.20
CA SER A 124 2.95 1.42 13.90
C SER A 124 3.13 0.67 15.21
N ASN A 125 2.08 0.64 16.05
CA ASN A 125 2.11 -0.10 17.30
C ASN A 125 2.32 -1.61 17.10
N VAL A 126 1.70 -2.18 16.06
CA VAL A 126 1.87 -3.60 15.71
C VAL A 126 3.29 -3.90 15.22
N MET A 127 3.86 -3.05 14.36
CA MET A 127 5.15 -3.31 13.72
C MET A 127 6.36 -2.86 14.55
N PHE A 128 6.23 -1.77 15.30
CA PHE A 128 7.32 -1.07 15.96
C PHE A 128 7.10 -0.86 17.48
N GLY A 129 5.91 -1.15 18.01
CA GLY A 129 5.53 -0.83 19.39
C GLY A 129 5.16 0.64 19.58
N LYS A 130 5.13 1.12 20.84
CA LYS A 130 4.74 2.50 21.19
C LYS A 130 5.79 3.51 20.68
N TYR A 131 5.54 4.13 19.53
CA TYR A 131 6.48 5.03 18.87
C TYR A 131 5.78 6.32 18.37
N GLU A 132 6.01 7.46 19.01
CA GLU A 132 5.06 8.60 18.95
C GLU A 132 5.31 9.70 17.89
N ALA A 133 6.55 10.01 17.51
CA ALA A 133 6.83 11.23 16.71
C ALA A 133 7.21 10.95 15.25
N ALA A 134 8.14 10.03 15.01
CA ALA A 134 8.59 9.71 13.66
C ALA A 134 7.54 8.89 12.87
N GLU A 135 6.53 8.33 13.55
CA GLU A 135 5.37 7.71 12.91
C GLU A 135 4.58 8.71 12.06
N LYS A 136 4.21 9.87 12.62
CA LYS A 136 3.44 10.89 11.88
C LYS A 136 4.20 11.36 10.65
N LEU A 137 5.51 11.55 10.77
CA LEU A 137 6.35 11.98 9.66
C LEU A 137 6.50 10.87 8.61
N LEU A 138 6.77 9.63 9.02
CA LEU A 138 6.95 8.48 8.13
C LEU A 138 5.68 8.23 7.29
N PHE A 139 4.54 8.06 7.94
CA PHE A 139 3.29 7.77 7.22
C PHE A 139 2.82 8.95 6.39
N SER A 140 3.11 10.18 6.81
CA SER A 140 2.87 11.37 5.97
C SER A 140 3.71 11.30 4.69
N ARG A 141 5.01 11.03 4.78
CA ARG A 141 5.89 10.92 3.60
C ARG A 141 5.55 9.74 2.70
N CYS A 142 5.13 8.61 3.27
CA CYS A 142 4.60 7.50 2.48
C CYS A 142 3.33 7.89 1.71
N ARG A 143 2.44 8.71 2.31
CA ARG A 143 1.25 9.24 1.62
C ARG A 143 1.61 10.22 0.52
N ASP A 144 2.52 11.17 0.79
CA ASP A 144 3.03 12.10 -0.23
C ASP A 144 3.61 11.31 -1.41
N LEU A 145 4.32 10.20 -1.13
CA LEU A 145 4.91 9.35 -2.17
C LEU A 145 3.85 8.59 -2.95
N MET A 146 2.81 8.08 -2.30
CA MET A 146 1.65 7.46 -2.97
C MET A 146 0.95 8.45 -3.90
N GLU A 147 0.71 9.68 -3.43
CA GLU A 147 0.01 10.71 -4.19
C GLU A 147 0.82 11.14 -5.43
N VAL A 148 2.11 11.40 -5.26
CA VAL A 148 3.01 11.77 -6.38
C VAL A 148 3.20 10.62 -7.36
N SER A 149 3.20 9.38 -6.87
CA SER A 149 3.32 8.20 -7.73
C SER A 149 2.03 7.85 -8.47
N GLY A 150 0.91 8.48 -8.14
CA GLY A 150 -0.38 8.20 -8.73
C GLY A 150 -0.87 6.78 -8.43
N SER A 151 -1.76 6.26 -9.27
CA SER A 151 -2.25 4.91 -9.09
C SER A 151 -1.12 3.89 -9.27
N PRO A 152 -0.96 2.93 -8.34
CA PRO A 152 -0.05 1.83 -8.58
C PRO A 152 -0.49 1.08 -9.84
N THR A 153 -1.72 1.14 -10.34
CA THR A 153 -2.16 0.35 -11.51
C THR A 153 -1.75 0.91 -12.87
N VAL A 154 -1.33 2.18 -12.97
CA VAL A 154 -0.97 2.78 -14.26
C VAL A 154 0.37 2.24 -14.73
N LEU A 155 0.41 1.83 -16.00
CA LEU A 155 1.61 1.39 -16.69
C LEU A 155 2.06 2.52 -17.59
N ASP A 156 3.23 3.08 -17.33
CA ASP A 156 3.74 4.17 -18.15
C ASP A 156 4.19 3.67 -19.52
N GLY A 157 4.53 2.39 -19.67
CA GLY A 157 4.86 1.76 -20.97
C GLY A 157 6.12 2.26 -21.66
N TYR A 158 6.68 3.37 -21.17
CA TYR A 158 7.90 3.98 -21.63
C TYR A 158 9.10 3.38 -20.88
N PRO A 159 9.97 2.61 -21.58
CA PRO A 159 11.18 2.09 -20.95
C PRO A 159 12.03 3.26 -20.44
N PHE A 160 12.62 3.08 -19.26
CA PHE A 160 13.48 4.07 -18.58
C PHE A 160 12.77 5.36 -18.12
N ASN A 161 11.43 5.48 -18.21
CA ASN A 161 10.72 6.69 -17.82
C ASN A 161 11.15 7.22 -16.44
N ARG A 162 11.20 6.30 -15.47
CA ARG A 162 11.60 6.54 -14.07
C ARG A 162 12.95 7.22 -13.86
N PHE A 163 13.83 7.24 -14.87
CA PHE A 163 15.17 7.85 -14.77
C PHE A 163 15.21 9.28 -15.32
N TYR A 164 14.20 9.70 -16.08
CA TYR A 164 14.16 11.07 -16.58
C TYR A 164 13.86 12.04 -15.43
N PRO A 165 14.61 13.15 -15.30
CA PRO A 165 14.48 14.06 -14.17
C PRO A 165 13.28 15.01 -14.36
N THR A 166 12.08 14.47 -14.48
CA THR A 166 10.81 15.21 -14.50
C THR A 166 10.50 15.79 -13.12
N LYS A 167 9.56 16.73 -13.02
CA LYS A 167 9.13 17.28 -11.72
C LYS A 167 8.62 16.18 -10.78
N ILE A 168 7.85 15.23 -11.32
CA ILE A 168 7.29 14.09 -10.58
C ILE A 168 8.40 13.17 -10.09
N HIS A 169 9.31 12.72 -10.96
CA HIS A 169 10.38 11.79 -10.57
C HIS A 169 11.35 12.42 -9.55
N ARG A 170 11.68 13.71 -9.70
CA ARG A 170 12.50 14.42 -8.70
C ARG A 170 11.83 14.44 -7.33
N GLN A 171 10.52 14.64 -7.28
CA GLN A 171 9.75 14.63 -6.05
C GLN A 171 9.69 13.22 -5.45
N GLN A 172 9.48 12.17 -6.27
CA GLN A 172 9.55 10.78 -5.81
C GLN A 172 10.91 10.44 -5.20
N TRP A 173 12.02 10.77 -5.88
CA TRP A 173 13.38 10.51 -5.37
C TRP A 173 13.68 11.27 -4.08
N LYS A 174 13.13 12.48 -3.94
CA LYS A 174 13.25 13.27 -2.71
C LYS A 174 12.51 12.56 -1.57
N LEU A 175 11.25 12.17 -1.78
CA LEU A 175 10.43 11.48 -0.78
C LEU A 175 11.00 10.12 -0.41
N GLU A 176 11.52 9.36 -1.37
CA GLU A 176 12.21 8.08 -1.13
C GLU A 176 13.41 8.26 -0.20
N LYS A 177 14.22 9.30 -0.44
CA LYS A 177 15.34 9.65 0.45
C LYS A 177 14.87 10.06 1.83
N GLU A 178 13.83 10.89 1.93
CA GLU A 178 13.28 11.33 3.23
C GLU A 178 12.75 10.14 4.04
N ILE A 179 12.02 9.21 3.42
CA ILE A 179 11.55 7.97 4.06
C ILE A 179 12.74 7.14 4.55
N TYR A 180 13.77 6.96 3.72
CA TYR A 180 14.98 6.23 4.10
C TYR A 180 15.73 6.87 5.27
N TRP A 181 15.68 8.20 5.42
CA TRP A 181 16.31 8.88 6.56
C TRP A 181 15.51 8.78 7.86
N ILE A 182 14.22 8.45 7.79
CA ILE A 182 13.35 8.30 8.97
C ILE A 182 13.45 6.89 9.58
N ILE A 183 13.68 5.87 8.74
CA ILE A 183 13.81 4.45 9.11
C ILE A 183 15.26 4.12 9.46
#